data_AF-A0A2H0M3X0-F1
#
_entry.id   AF-A0A2H0M3X0-F1
#
_cell.length_a   1.000
_cell.length_b   1.000
_cell.length_c   1.000
_cell.angle_alpha   90.00
_cell.angle_beta   90.00
_cell.angle_gamma   90.00
#
_symmetry.space_group_name_H-M   'P 1'
#
loop_
_entity.id
_entity.type
_entity.pdbx_description
1 polymer ?
#
loop_
_entity_poly.entity_id
_entity_poly.type
_entity_poly.pdbx_seq_one_letter_code
_entity_poly.pdbx_strand_id
1 'polypeptide(L)'
;MEKINLYLEKFKSLPFKNIIVRDVVVEVFKDLFAVELGKNDITIKNNEIVIFTHPVLKSEMFIKQAIIKKEIERRLGEKVKTVR
;
A
#
# COMPACT_ATOMS: atom_id res chain seq x y z
N MET A 1 18.62 -4.06 4.27
CA MET A 1 17.29 -4.21 3.63
C MET A 1 16.30 -4.53 4.74
N GLU A 2 15.55 -3.53 5.23
CA GLU A 2 14.54 -3.77 6.25
C GLU A 2 13.21 -4.14 5.59
N LYS A 3 12.69 -5.30 5.98
CA LYS A 3 11.47 -5.91 5.43
C LYS A 3 10.28 -5.34 6.17
N ILE A 4 9.35 -4.71 5.45
CA ILE A 4 7.98 -4.43 5.95
C ILE A 4 7.20 -5.75 5.90
N ASN A 5 7.62 -6.71 6.72
CA ASN A 5 6.94 -7.99 6.91
C ASN A 5 6.12 -7.90 8.18
N LEU A 6 4.85 -7.56 8.05
CA LEU A 6 3.73 -7.90 8.94
C LEU A 6 2.50 -7.18 8.35
N TYR A 7 1.29 -7.68 8.57
CA TYR A 7 -0.02 -7.01 8.42
C TYR A 7 -0.99 -7.46 7.32
N LEU A 8 -0.57 -8.10 6.21
CA LEU A 8 -1.56 -8.55 5.21
C LEU A 8 -2.27 -9.88 5.55
N GLU A 9 -1.88 -10.54 6.65
CA GLU A 9 -2.45 -11.81 7.11
C GLU A 9 -3.94 -11.73 7.48
N LYS A 10 -4.41 -10.59 8.01
CA LYS A 10 -5.82 -10.41 8.43
C LYS A 10 -6.83 -10.34 7.29
N PHE A 11 -6.34 -10.29 6.05
CA PHE A 11 -7.17 -10.00 4.88
C PHE A 11 -7.19 -11.21 3.92
N LYS A 12 -7.04 -12.46 4.35
CA LYS A 12 -6.60 -13.60 3.51
C LYS A 12 -7.51 -14.10 2.34
N SER A 13 -8.63 -13.49 1.97
CA SER A 13 -9.54 -14.03 0.93
C SER A 13 -9.76 -13.13 -0.30
N LEU A 14 -9.63 -13.73 -1.49
CA LEU A 14 -10.10 -13.33 -2.84
C LEU A 14 -9.26 -12.32 -3.68
N PRO A 15 -9.27 -12.47 -5.03
CA PRO A 15 -8.57 -11.57 -5.97
C PRO A 15 -9.04 -10.11 -5.89
N PHE A 16 -10.27 -9.87 -5.42
CA PHE A 16 -10.81 -8.53 -5.17
C PHE A 16 -10.02 -7.74 -4.12
N LYS A 17 -9.45 -8.40 -3.11
CA LYS A 17 -8.62 -7.72 -2.12
C LYS A 17 -7.41 -7.06 -2.74
N ASN A 18 -6.71 -7.77 -3.63
CA ASN A 18 -5.48 -7.24 -4.21
C ASN A 18 -5.76 -5.98 -5.04
N ILE A 19 -6.94 -5.91 -5.66
CA ILE A 19 -7.39 -4.71 -6.39
C ILE A 19 -7.64 -3.57 -5.40
N ILE A 20 -8.41 -3.81 -4.32
CA ILE A 20 -8.71 -2.80 -3.31
C ILE A 20 -7.43 -2.27 -2.64
N VAL A 21 -6.51 -3.16 -2.29
CA VAL A 21 -5.22 -2.79 -1.69
C VAL A 21 -4.39 -1.99 -2.68
N ARG A 22 -4.32 -2.37 -3.97
CA ARG A 22 -3.61 -1.58 -4.98
C ARG A 22 -4.20 -0.19 -5.12
N ASP A 23 -5.52 -0.08 -5.23
CA ASP A 23 -6.17 1.22 -5.39
C ASP A 23 -5.93 2.12 -4.17
N VAL A 24 -6.04 1.57 -2.94
CA VAL A 24 -5.71 2.32 -1.72
C VAL A 24 -4.25 2.76 -1.68
N VAL A 25 -3.31 1.89 -2.09
CA VAL A 25 -1.90 2.25 -2.14
C VAL A 25 -1.66 3.37 -3.17
N VAL A 26 -2.26 3.30 -4.36
CA VAL A 26 -2.16 4.38 -5.35
C VAL A 26 -2.68 5.71 -4.77
N GLU A 27 -3.86 5.68 -4.14
CA GLU A 27 -4.46 6.88 -3.53
C GLU A 27 -3.55 7.48 -2.44
N VAL A 28 -3.03 6.65 -1.53
CA VAL A 28 -2.17 7.11 -0.43
C VAL A 28 -0.87 7.74 -0.96
N PHE A 29 -0.29 7.15 -2.00
CA PHE A 29 0.95 7.66 -2.58
C PHE A 29 0.75 8.94 -3.39
N LYS A 30 -0.40 9.05 -4.07
CA LYS A 30 -0.81 10.30 -4.72
C LYS A 30 -0.98 11.42 -3.70
N ASP A 31 -1.58 11.14 -2.55
CA ASP A 31 -1.83 12.15 -1.52
C ASP A 31 -0.57 12.53 -0.72
N LEU A 32 0.30 11.57 -0.39
CA LEU A 32 1.46 11.82 0.45
C LEU A 32 2.69 12.34 -0.30
N PHE A 33 2.85 11.94 -1.57
CA PHE A 33 4.05 12.24 -2.34
C PHE A 33 3.77 13.02 -3.63
N ALA A 34 2.50 13.29 -3.96
CA ALA A 34 2.09 13.88 -5.23
C ALA A 34 2.62 13.08 -6.45
N VAL A 35 2.79 11.76 -6.29
CA VAL A 35 3.29 10.86 -7.33
C VAL A 35 2.15 10.05 -7.90
N GLU A 36 2.10 9.94 -9.22
CA GLU A 36 1.22 9.00 -9.90
C GLU A 36 1.91 7.63 -9.98
N LEU A 37 1.52 6.72 -9.09
CA LEU A 37 1.87 5.30 -9.23
C LEU A 37 0.86 4.61 -10.15
N GLY A 38 1.35 3.93 -11.17
CA GLY A 38 0.53 3.06 -11.99
C GLY A 38 0.19 1.75 -11.26
N LYS A 39 -0.90 1.09 -11.68
CA LYS A 39 -1.29 -0.22 -11.12
C LYS A 39 -0.25 -1.33 -11.37
N ASN A 40 0.63 -1.13 -12.37
CA ASN A 40 1.72 -2.04 -12.71
C ASN A 40 2.97 -1.82 -11.85
N ASP A 41 3.08 -0.63 -11.23
CA ASP A 41 4.18 -0.30 -10.32
C ASP A 41 3.98 -0.93 -8.94
N ILE A 42 2.79 -1.46 -8.66
CA ILE A 42 2.43 -2.07 -7.38
C ILE A 42 2.17 -3.56 -7.58
N THR A 43 3.04 -4.37 -7.01
CA THR A 43 2.89 -5.82 -6.96
C THR A 43 2.57 -6.25 -5.55
N ILE A 44 1.48 -7.00 -5.39
CA ILE A 44 1.14 -7.65 -4.13
C ILE A 44 1.47 -9.13 -4.28
N LYS A 45 2.48 -9.60 -3.56
CA LYS A 45 2.91 -11.01 -3.52
C LYS A 45 3.16 -11.40 -2.08
N ASN A 46 2.76 -12.60 -1.69
CA ASN A 46 3.04 -13.17 -0.36
C ASN A 46 2.72 -12.24 0.82
N ASN A 47 1.60 -11.50 0.75
CA ASN A 47 1.24 -10.55 1.80
C ASN A 47 2.25 -9.39 1.99
N GLU A 48 2.99 -9.04 0.96
CA GLU A 48 3.86 -7.87 0.89
C GLU A 48 3.39 -6.95 -0.26
N ILE A 49 3.47 -5.63 -0.02
CA ILE A 49 3.24 -4.61 -1.05
C ILE A 49 4.60 -4.18 -1.57
N VAL A 50 4.91 -4.57 -2.80
CA VAL A 50 6.14 -4.22 -3.50
C VAL A 50 5.83 -3.07 -4.43
N ILE A 51 6.53 -1.95 -4.23
CA ILE A 51 6.36 -0.73 -5.03
C ILE A 51 7.63 -0.51 -5.84
N PHE A 52 7.46 -0.47 -7.16
CA PHE A 52 8.50 -0.10 -8.12
C PHE A 52 8.40 1.40 -8.36
N THR A 53 9.40 2.16 -7.94
CA THR A 53 9.40 3.62 -8.08
C THR A 53 10.81 4.15 -8.26
N HIS A 54 10.94 5.42 -8.61
CA HIS A 54 12.23 6.06 -8.80
C HIS A 54 13.06 6.05 -7.50
N PRO A 55 14.39 5.88 -7.57
CA PRO A 55 15.27 5.83 -6.39
C PRO A 55 15.13 7.02 -5.44
N VAL A 56 14.80 8.20 -5.97
CA VAL A 56 14.61 9.43 -5.18
C VAL A 56 13.43 9.29 -4.21
N LEU A 57 12.33 8.67 -4.66
CA LEU A 57 11.15 8.44 -3.84
C LEU A 57 11.38 7.36 -2.79
N LYS A 58 12.29 6.41 -3.04
CA LYS A 58 12.60 5.33 -2.10
C LYS A 58 13.12 5.86 -0.76
N SER A 59 13.96 6.90 -0.78
CA SER A 59 14.50 7.51 0.44
C SER A 59 13.40 8.20 1.27
N GLU A 60 12.52 8.95 0.60
CA GLU A 60 11.42 9.64 1.27
C GLU A 60 10.38 8.66 1.81
N MET A 61 10.07 7.61 1.04
CA MET A 61 9.21 6.50 1.48
C MET A 61 9.77 5.80 2.71
N PHE A 62 11.08 5.59 2.75
CA PHE A 62 11.73 4.95 3.88
C PHE A 62 11.60 5.80 5.15
N ILE A 63 11.80 7.11 5.05
CA ILE A 63 11.63 8.05 6.17
C ILE A 63 10.18 8.09 6.64
N LYS A 64 9.22 8.13 5.70
CA LYS A 64 7.78 8.24 6.00
C LYS A 64 7.06 6.90 6.14
N GLN A 65 7.78 5.78 6.21
CA GLN A 65 7.19 4.43 6.18
C GLN A 65 6.11 4.21 7.23
N ALA A 66 6.28 4.77 8.43
CA ALA A 66 5.31 4.65 9.53
C ALA A 66 4.01 5.37 9.22
N ILE A 67 4.10 6.55 8.59
CA ILE A 67 2.94 7.36 8.17
C ILE A 67 2.21 6.65 7.04
N ILE A 68 2.95 6.19 6.02
CA ILE A 68 2.40 5.45 4.88
C ILE A 68 1.62 4.23 5.38
N LYS A 69 2.23 3.44 6.29
CA LYS A 69 1.58 2.26 6.87
C LYS A 69 0.30 2.62 7.60
N LYS A 70 0.34 3.62 8.50
CA LYS A 70 -0.82 4.05 9.28
C LYS A 70 -1.96 4.53 8.38
N GLU A 71 -1.63 5.23 7.32
CA GLU A 71 -2.61 5.77 6.38
C GLU A 71 -3.24 4.66 5.51
N ILE A 72 -2.45 3.69 5.04
CA ILE A 72 -2.95 2.49 4.35
C ILE A 72 -3.88 1.70 5.26
N GLU A 73 -3.50 1.46 6.53
CA GLU A 73 -4.32 0.73 7.50
C GLU A 73 -5.65 1.46 7.78
N ARG A 74 -5.60 2.79 7.94
CA ARG A 74 -6.79 3.63 8.14
C ARG A 74 -7.77 3.50 6.98
N ARG A 75 -7.30 3.70 5.74
CA ARG A 75 -8.15 3.66 4.54
C ARG A 75 -8.67 2.26 4.22
N LEU A 76 -7.86 1.22 4.43
CA LEU A 76 -8.32 -0.16 4.32
C LEU A 76 -9.42 -0.46 5.36
N GLY A 77 -9.26 0.01 6.60
CA GLY A 77 -10.28 -0.12 7.64
C GLY A 77 -11.61 0.56 7.28
N GLU A 78 -11.56 1.73 6.64
CA GLU A 78 -12.74 2.47 6.17
C GLU A 78 -13.43 1.78 4.98
N LYS A 79 -12.68 1.32 3.97
CA LYS A 79 -13.24 0.59 2.83
C LYS A 79 -13.85 -0.75 3.26
N VAL A 80 -13.27 -1.46 4.24
CA VAL A 80 -13.83 -2.72 4.77
C VAL A 80 -15.10 -2.47 5.60
N LYS A 81 -15.21 -1.36 6.34
CA LYS A 81 -16.44 -0.99 7.06
C LYS A 81 -17.59 -0.62 6.12
N THR A 82 -17.29 -0.05 4.96
CA THR A 82 -18.29 0.38 3.97
C THR A 82 -18.90 -0.80 3.18
N VAL A 83 -18.22 -1.95 3.15
CA VAL A 83 -18.68 -3.17 2.45
C VAL A 83 -19.47 -4.11 3.38
N ARG A 84 -19.66 -3.74 4.65
CA ARG A 84 -20.38 -4.52 5.67
C ARG A 84 -21.80 -4.02 5.91
#